data_AF-A0A1H0E2R5-F1
#
_entry.id   AF-A0A1H0E2R5-F1
#
_cell.length_a   1.000
_cell.length_b   1.000
_cell.length_c   1.000
_cell.angle_alpha   90.00
_cell.angle_beta   90.00
_cell.angle_gamma   90.00
#
_symmetry.space_group_name_H-M   'P 1'
#
loop_
_entity.id
_entity.type
_entity.pdbx_description
1 polymer ?
#
loop_
_entity_poly.entity_id
_entity_poly.type
_entity_poly.pdbx_seq_one_letter_code
_entity_poly.pdbx_strand_id
1 'polypeptide(L)'
;MIDMQKHDQDKLWESVLTLADIDVDQAKAVFKVVIERFLHKVGMFTPLVSKIPLSLPSSEKAHVLRKLENEMLEILSHNDKDKKYELLVEYIDNISDLSEEDSLLIRRKILASILSEKIENRQSIEINEITPEYQIKQEKTTSFYTPKEVSKKMGLSDQTIRRMCEKGKFPGAYQTGGGHWKIPHNAFITTPEQDQKADELFEQINAINEKAGDADEFDL
;
A
#
# COMPACT_ATOMS: atom_id res chain seq x y z
N MET A 1 5.31 18.09 -11.75
CA MET A 1 4.75 17.14 -10.76
C MET A 1 5.82 16.60 -9.81
N ILE A 2 7.02 16.26 -10.30
CA ILE A 2 8.19 15.80 -9.50
C ILE A 2 8.61 16.84 -8.44
N ASP A 3 8.63 18.13 -8.81
CA ASP A 3 9.12 19.22 -7.95
C ASP A 3 8.28 19.44 -6.68
N MET A 4 6.94 19.36 -6.82
CA MET A 4 6.01 19.49 -5.69
C MET A 4 6.10 18.29 -4.72
N GLN A 5 6.41 17.10 -5.25
CA GLN A 5 6.56 15.88 -4.44
C GLN A 5 7.90 15.79 -3.71
N LYS A 6 8.95 16.44 -4.24
CA LYS A 6 10.25 16.61 -3.59
C LYS A 6 10.11 17.55 -2.39
N HIS A 7 9.46 18.69 -2.59
CA HIS A 7 9.18 19.65 -1.53
C HIS A 7 8.34 19.07 -0.37
N ASP A 8 7.35 18.22 -0.65
CA ASP A 8 6.57 17.53 0.39
C ASP A 8 7.40 16.49 1.16
N GLN A 9 8.34 15.81 0.48
CA GLN A 9 9.25 14.85 1.12
C GLN A 9 10.23 15.57 2.05
N ASP A 10 10.78 16.69 1.61
CA ASP A 10 11.69 17.52 2.41
C ASP A 10 11.02 18.03 3.69
N LYS A 11 9.77 18.50 3.59
CA LYS A 11 8.99 18.92 4.76
C LYS A 11 8.78 17.81 5.79
N LEU A 12 8.62 16.57 5.35
CA LEU A 12 8.49 15.44 6.26
C LEU A 12 9.81 15.17 6.98
N TRP A 13 10.95 15.25 6.30
CA TRP A 13 12.27 15.15 6.92
C TRP A 13 12.53 16.26 7.94
N GLU A 14 12.17 17.51 7.63
CA GLU A 14 12.25 18.62 8.60
C GLU A 14 11.35 18.37 9.81
N SER A 15 10.17 17.78 9.60
CA SER A 15 9.25 17.41 10.69
C SER A 15 9.85 16.33 11.60
N VAL A 16 10.55 15.33 11.04
CA VAL A 16 11.26 14.31 11.83
C VAL A 16 12.33 14.95 12.71
N LEU A 17 13.17 15.82 12.13
CA LEU A 17 14.25 16.47 12.87
C LEU A 17 13.70 17.41 13.95
N THR A 18 12.65 18.16 13.65
CA THR A 18 12.01 19.07 14.62
C THR A 18 11.36 18.30 15.77
N LEU A 19 10.66 17.20 15.46
CA LEU A 19 9.99 16.38 16.47
C LEU A 19 10.98 15.57 17.32
N ALA A 20 12.17 15.26 16.80
CA ALA A 20 13.18 14.51 17.55
C ALA A 20 13.55 15.19 18.88
N ASP A 21 13.50 16.53 18.93
CA ASP A 21 13.79 17.32 20.12
C ASP A 21 12.56 17.55 21.04
N ILE A 22 11.34 17.20 20.58
CA ILE A 22 10.07 17.50 21.26
C ILE A 22 9.39 16.22 21.76
N ASP A 23 9.16 15.28 20.84
CA ASP A 23 8.46 14.02 21.08
C ASP A 23 9.10 12.92 20.22
N VAL A 24 9.96 12.13 20.87
CA VAL A 24 10.74 11.07 20.23
C VAL A 24 9.84 9.99 19.62
N ASP A 25 8.71 9.67 20.24
CA ASP A 25 7.82 8.61 19.76
C ASP A 25 7.05 9.06 18.51
N GLN A 26 6.58 10.31 18.50
CA GLN A 26 5.99 10.92 17.30
C GLN A 26 7.02 11.06 16.18
N ALA A 27 8.25 11.50 16.49
CA ALA A 27 9.32 11.58 15.50
C ALA A 27 9.60 10.21 14.87
N LYS A 28 9.64 9.13 15.66
CA LYS A 28 9.82 7.76 15.17
C LYS A 28 8.66 7.33 14.26
N ALA A 29 7.43 7.67 14.61
CA ALA A 29 6.25 7.39 13.79
C ALA A 29 6.31 8.12 12.43
N VAL A 30 6.60 9.42 12.44
CA VAL A 30 6.75 10.21 11.21
C VAL A 30 7.92 9.71 10.37
N PHE A 31 9.03 9.33 11.00
CA PHE A 31 10.20 8.77 10.31
C PHE A 31 9.87 7.50 9.54
N LYS A 32 9.11 6.57 10.14
CA LYS A 32 8.63 5.36 9.45
C LYS A 32 7.76 5.70 8.25
N VAL A 33 6.87 6.68 8.38
CA VAL A 33 6.01 7.16 7.28
C VAL A 33 6.84 7.75 6.14
N VAL A 34 7.91 8.49 6.44
CA VAL A 34 8.83 9.05 5.43
C VAL A 34 9.44 7.95 4.57
N ILE A 35 9.96 6.90 5.21
CA ILE A 35 10.56 5.75 4.52
C ILE A 35 9.52 5.01 3.69
N GLU A 36 8.37 4.66 4.27
CA GLU A 36 7.29 3.95 3.56
C GLU A 36 6.82 4.72 2.32
N ARG A 37 6.61 6.02 2.48
CA ARG A 37 6.18 6.90 1.38
C ARG A 37 7.22 6.96 0.27
N PHE A 38 8.51 7.02 0.61
CA PHE A 38 9.58 7.00 -0.38
C PHE A 38 9.65 5.67 -1.13
N LEU A 39 9.67 4.55 -0.41
CA LEU A 39 9.71 3.21 -1.00
C LEU A 39 8.52 3.00 -1.94
N HIS A 40 7.33 3.44 -1.54
CA HIS A 40 6.14 3.38 -2.39
C HIS A 40 6.31 4.18 -3.69
N LYS A 41 6.90 5.39 -3.63
CA LYS A 41 7.18 6.22 -4.83
C LYS A 41 8.13 5.53 -5.81
N VAL A 42 9.13 4.79 -5.32
CA VAL A 42 10.06 4.05 -6.19
C VAL A 42 9.50 2.68 -6.64
N GLY A 43 8.24 2.38 -6.34
CA GLY A 43 7.55 1.16 -6.74
C GLY A 43 7.91 -0.06 -5.88
N MET A 44 8.23 0.17 -4.60
CA MET A 44 8.46 -0.87 -3.60
C MET A 44 7.42 -0.72 -2.51
N PHE A 45 6.59 -1.73 -2.27
CA PHE A 45 5.66 -1.70 -1.15
C PHE A 45 6.12 -2.69 -0.09
N THR A 46 6.48 -2.15 1.08
CA THR A 46 6.89 -2.96 2.21
C THR A 46 6.04 -2.60 3.41
N PRO A 47 5.04 -3.42 3.76
CA PRO A 47 4.26 -3.23 4.98
C PRO A 47 5.07 -3.53 6.25
N LEU A 48 6.36 -3.84 6.09
CA LEU A 48 7.27 -4.24 7.15
C LEU A 48 7.94 -3.03 7.82
N VAL A 49 8.07 -1.88 7.14
CA VAL A 49 8.78 -0.70 7.69
C VAL A 49 8.13 -0.20 8.97
N SER A 50 6.80 -0.09 9.02
CA SER A 50 6.05 0.24 10.24
C SER A 50 6.33 -0.70 11.42
N LYS A 51 6.63 -1.97 11.14
CA LYS A 51 6.86 -3.03 12.13
C LYS A 51 8.32 -3.14 12.58
N ILE A 52 9.26 -2.52 11.88
CA ILE A 52 10.69 -2.58 12.26
C ILE A 52 10.97 -1.60 13.41
N PRO A 53 11.73 -2.00 14.43
CA PRO A 53 12.22 -1.09 15.46
C PRO A 53 13.36 -0.22 14.92
N LEU A 54 13.01 0.92 14.32
CA LEU A 54 13.97 1.92 13.85
C LEU A 54 14.20 2.99 14.92
N SER A 55 15.46 3.31 15.17
CA SER A 55 15.87 4.49 15.92
C SER A 55 15.88 5.73 15.01
N LEU A 56 15.89 6.91 15.63
CA LEU A 56 15.93 8.17 14.89
C LEU A 56 17.33 8.38 14.29
N PRO A 57 17.42 8.82 13.03
CA PRO A 57 18.70 9.15 12.42
C PRO A 57 19.33 10.38 13.07
N SER A 58 20.65 10.40 13.16
CA SER A 58 21.39 11.64 13.38
C SER A 58 21.18 12.61 12.21
N SER A 59 21.44 13.90 12.41
CA SER A 59 21.37 14.88 11.31
C SER A 59 22.23 14.49 10.10
N GLU A 60 23.37 13.85 10.33
CA GLU A 60 24.27 13.38 9.27
C GLU A 60 23.64 12.20 8.51
N LYS A 61 23.16 11.16 9.23
CA LYS A 61 22.46 10.02 8.62
C LYS A 61 21.20 10.45 7.87
N ALA A 62 20.44 11.41 8.40
CA ALA A 62 19.26 11.97 7.75
C ALA A 62 19.63 12.66 6.42
N HIS A 63 20.72 13.42 6.39
CA HIS A 63 21.22 14.04 5.16
C HIS A 63 21.64 12.99 4.12
N VAL A 64 22.33 11.93 4.54
CA VAL A 64 22.72 10.81 3.65
C VAL A 64 21.47 10.15 3.04
N LEU A 65 20.47 9.82 3.85
CA LEU A 65 19.22 9.23 3.37
C LEU A 65 18.49 10.15 2.39
N ARG A 66 18.37 11.45 2.70
CA ARG A 66 17.76 12.45 1.79
C ARG A 66 18.49 12.54 0.46
N LYS A 67 19.82 12.50 0.47
CA LYS A 67 20.63 12.52 -0.75
C LYS A 67 20.33 11.30 -1.62
N LEU A 68 20.31 10.10 -1.02
CA LEU A 68 19.97 8.85 -1.72
C LEU A 68 18.55 8.89 -2.30
N GLU A 69 17.57 9.40 -1.55
CA GLU A 69 16.19 9.57 -2.04
C GLU A 69 16.13 10.46 -3.28
N ASN A 70 16.85 11.59 -3.26
CA ASN A 70 16.89 12.53 -4.38
C ASN A 70 17.56 11.93 -5.62
N GLU A 71 18.71 11.27 -5.45
CA GLU A 71 19.42 10.60 -6.55
C GLU A 71 18.55 9.51 -7.20
N MET A 72 17.85 8.72 -6.39
CA MET A 72 16.91 7.71 -6.91
C MET A 72 15.75 8.34 -7.69
N LEU A 73 15.18 9.46 -7.22
CA LEU A 73 14.10 10.16 -7.94
C LEU A 73 14.57 10.75 -9.27
N GLU A 74 15.82 11.22 -9.35
CA GLU A 74 16.42 11.68 -10.60
C GLU A 74 16.61 10.53 -11.60
N ILE A 75 17.03 9.35 -11.13
CA ILE A 75 17.19 8.15 -11.97
C ILE A 75 15.86 7.61 -12.49
N LEU A 76 14.75 7.79 -11.75
CA LEU A 76 13.41 7.44 -12.27
C LEU A 76 13.09 8.19 -13.58
N SER A 77 13.71 9.35 -13.83
CA SER A 77 13.54 10.10 -15.07
C SER A 77 14.38 9.57 -16.23
N HIS A 78 15.42 8.77 -15.95
CA HIS A 78 16.43 8.32 -16.92
C HIS A 78 16.36 6.82 -17.26
N ASN A 79 15.46 6.06 -16.60
CA ASN A 79 15.21 4.62 -16.83
C ASN A 79 16.46 3.71 -16.68
N ASP A 80 17.47 4.15 -15.93
CA ASP A 80 18.61 3.32 -15.54
C ASP A 80 18.22 2.40 -14.38
N LYS A 81 17.88 1.15 -14.72
CA LYS A 81 17.35 0.18 -13.76
C LYS A 81 18.42 -0.34 -12.81
N ASP A 82 19.64 -0.57 -13.29
CA ASP A 82 20.71 -1.17 -12.49
C ASP A 82 21.15 -0.17 -11.41
N LYS A 83 21.37 1.09 -11.80
CA LYS A 83 21.75 2.13 -10.85
C LYS A 83 20.67 2.40 -9.80
N LYS A 84 19.39 2.32 -10.19
CA LYS A 84 18.27 2.41 -9.26
C LYS A 84 18.34 1.34 -8.16
N TYR A 85 18.61 0.10 -8.53
CA TYR A 85 18.67 -1.00 -7.56
C TYR A 85 19.91 -0.93 -6.67
N GLU A 86 21.05 -0.47 -7.18
CA GLU A 86 22.23 -0.19 -6.36
C GLU A 86 21.93 0.84 -5.25
N LEU A 87 21.35 1.98 -5.62
CA LEU A 87 21.00 3.03 -4.65
C LEU A 87 19.94 2.57 -3.65
N LEU A 88 19.01 1.70 -4.09
CA LEU A 88 18.03 1.12 -3.19
C LEU A 88 18.69 0.22 -2.14
N VAL A 89 19.66 -0.60 -2.55
CA VAL A 89 20.41 -1.45 -1.61
C VAL A 89 21.16 -0.57 -0.61
N GLU A 90 21.83 0.48 -1.09
CA GLU A 90 22.54 1.44 -0.23
C GLU A 90 21.60 2.18 0.74
N TYR A 91 20.40 2.53 0.30
CA TYR A 91 19.36 3.13 1.14
C TYR A 91 18.86 2.15 2.21
N ILE A 92 18.62 0.88 1.85
CA ILE A 92 18.22 -0.17 2.78
C ILE A 92 19.32 -0.45 3.80
N ASP A 93 20.59 -0.49 3.39
CA ASP A 93 21.73 -0.63 4.30
C ASP A 93 21.73 0.52 5.31
N ASN A 94 21.58 1.75 4.84
CA ASN A 94 21.60 2.93 5.71
C ASN A 94 20.45 2.96 6.72
N ILE A 95 19.26 2.50 6.35
CA ILE A 95 18.11 2.35 7.27
C ILE A 95 18.34 1.19 8.24
N SER A 96 18.91 0.09 7.77
CA SER A 96 19.13 -1.11 8.60
C SER A 96 20.09 -0.81 9.75
N ASP A 97 21.08 0.05 9.53
CA ASP A 97 22.00 0.53 10.57
C ASP A 97 21.33 1.39 11.65
N LEU A 98 20.13 1.93 11.38
CA LEU A 98 19.36 2.71 12.35
C LEU A 98 18.53 1.80 13.26
N SER A 99 18.53 0.50 13.05
CA SER A 99 17.84 -0.42 13.94
C SER A 99 18.64 -0.68 15.21
N GLU A 100 17.93 -0.87 16.32
CA GLU A 100 18.52 -1.40 17.57
C GLU A 100 18.79 -2.91 17.48
N GLU A 101 18.07 -3.63 16.61
CA GLU A 101 18.38 -5.02 16.22
C GLU A 101 19.59 -5.11 15.25
N ASP A 102 20.10 -6.33 15.05
CA ASP A 102 21.15 -6.64 14.06
C ASP A 102 20.80 -6.10 12.65
N SER A 103 21.61 -5.14 12.17
CA SER A 103 21.47 -4.49 10.85
C SER A 103 21.38 -5.52 9.71
N LEU A 104 22.15 -6.62 9.78
CA LEU A 104 22.11 -7.68 8.77
C LEU A 104 20.74 -8.38 8.75
N LEU A 105 20.15 -8.59 9.92
CA LEU A 105 18.85 -9.22 10.08
C LEU A 105 17.71 -8.31 9.59
N ILE A 106 17.77 -7.01 9.90
CA ILE A 106 16.81 -6.02 9.37
C ILE A 106 16.91 -5.91 7.86
N ARG A 107 18.12 -5.80 7.32
CA ARG A 107 18.33 -5.78 5.87
C ARG A 107 17.70 -6.98 5.19
N ARG A 108 17.94 -8.19 5.72
CA ARG A 108 17.34 -9.43 5.21
C ARG A 108 15.81 -9.38 5.27
N LYS A 109 15.23 -8.91 6.37
CA LYS A 109 13.77 -8.78 6.51
C LYS A 109 13.19 -7.80 5.47
N ILE A 110 13.80 -6.63 5.28
CA ILE A 110 13.34 -5.62 4.30
C ILE A 110 13.43 -6.18 2.88
N LEU A 111 14.59 -6.72 2.49
CA LEU A 111 14.78 -7.31 1.16
C LEU A 111 13.82 -8.48 0.93
N ALA A 112 13.65 -9.36 1.92
CA ALA A 112 12.71 -10.48 1.83
C ALA A 112 11.28 -9.97 1.62
N SER A 113 10.86 -8.91 2.34
CA SER A 113 9.54 -8.29 2.17
C SER A 113 9.34 -7.70 0.77
N ILE A 114 10.36 -7.04 0.22
CA ILE A 114 10.29 -6.45 -1.14
C ILE A 114 10.23 -7.56 -2.20
N LEU A 115 11.01 -8.63 -2.01
CA LEU A 115 11.03 -9.76 -2.94
C LEU A 115 9.77 -10.61 -2.86
N SER A 116 9.24 -10.86 -1.66
CA SER A 116 8.00 -11.61 -1.47
C SER A 116 6.82 -10.88 -2.09
N GLU A 117 6.74 -9.56 -1.93
CA GLU A 117 5.71 -8.73 -2.56
C GLU A 117 5.78 -8.83 -4.11
N LYS A 118 6.99 -8.81 -4.68
CA LYS A 118 7.19 -9.02 -6.12
C LYS A 118 6.85 -10.44 -6.57
N ILE A 119 7.09 -11.45 -5.75
CA ILE A 119 6.76 -12.85 -6.06
C ILE A 119 5.23 -13.04 -6.02
N GLU A 120 4.55 -12.52 -5.00
CA GLU A 120 3.08 -12.55 -4.92
C GLU A 120 2.45 -11.77 -6.10
N ASN A 121 3.03 -10.63 -6.49
CA ASN A 121 2.59 -9.84 -7.64
C ASN A 121 3.01 -10.43 -9.01
N ARG A 122 4.10 -11.22 -9.10
CA ARG A 122 4.51 -11.94 -10.33
C ARG A 122 3.80 -13.27 -10.51
N GLN A 123 3.44 -13.97 -9.43
CA GLN A 123 2.63 -15.18 -9.50
C GLN A 123 1.21 -14.89 -10.02
N SER A 124 0.77 -13.63 -10.03
CA SER A 124 -0.42 -13.18 -10.77
C SER A 124 -0.22 -12.94 -12.27
N ILE A 125 1.02 -12.95 -12.79
CA ILE A 125 1.34 -12.60 -14.20
C ILE A 125 2.02 -13.76 -14.95
N GLU A 126 2.79 -14.64 -14.28
CA GLU A 126 3.61 -15.68 -14.94
C GLU A 126 2.96 -17.09 -15.07
N ILE A 127 1.67 -17.29 -14.74
CA ILE A 127 0.98 -18.60 -14.93
C ILE A 127 0.41 -18.76 -16.36
N ASN A 128 1.07 -18.21 -17.39
CA ASN A 128 0.62 -18.37 -18.80
C ASN A 128 1.66 -19.00 -19.74
N GLU A 129 2.81 -19.47 -19.26
CA GLU A 129 3.69 -20.30 -20.09
C GLU A 129 3.98 -21.66 -19.44
N ILE A 130 3.55 -22.67 -20.22
CA ILE A 130 3.36 -24.07 -19.92
C ILE A 130 4.67 -24.78 -19.58
N THR A 131 4.69 -25.51 -18.47
CA THR A 131 5.36 -26.83 -18.42
C THR A 131 4.44 -27.83 -17.71
N PRO A 132 4.20 -29.03 -18.28
CA PRO A 132 3.27 -30.00 -17.74
C PRO A 132 3.99 -30.86 -16.72
N GLU A 133 3.51 -30.80 -15.48
CA GLU A 133 3.57 -31.83 -14.42
C GLU A 133 3.79 -31.16 -13.06
N TYR A 134 2.70 -30.75 -12.42
CA TYR A 134 2.19 -31.41 -11.23
C TYR A 134 0.94 -30.66 -10.75
N GLN A 135 -0.19 -31.36 -10.80
CA GLN A 135 -1.48 -30.90 -10.37
C GLN A 135 -1.53 -30.80 -8.84
N ILE A 136 -1.72 -29.60 -8.30
CA ILE A 136 -2.54 -29.42 -7.10
C ILE A 136 -3.55 -28.32 -7.39
N LYS A 137 -4.82 -28.73 -7.42
CA LYS A 137 -6.03 -27.95 -7.65
C LYS A 137 -6.03 -26.64 -6.84
N GLN A 138 -5.90 -25.50 -7.51
CA GLN A 138 -6.76 -24.34 -7.27
C GLN A 138 -7.01 -23.65 -8.63
N GLU A 139 -8.23 -23.80 -9.15
CA GLU A 139 -8.74 -23.01 -10.25
C GLU A 139 -8.80 -21.54 -9.81
N LYS A 140 -7.76 -20.75 -10.07
CA LYS A 140 -7.78 -19.30 -9.84
C LYS A 140 -8.19 -18.60 -11.12
N THR A 141 -9.49 -18.62 -11.40
CA THR A 141 -10.13 -17.71 -12.34
C THR A 141 -9.80 -16.27 -11.93
N THR A 142 -9.18 -15.47 -12.80
CA THR A 142 -8.96 -14.04 -12.56
C THR A 142 -10.32 -13.33 -12.59
N SER A 143 -11.03 -13.38 -11.47
CA SER A 143 -12.32 -12.74 -11.29
C SER A 143 -12.11 -11.25 -11.02
N PHE A 144 -12.78 -10.42 -11.80
CA PHE A 144 -12.83 -8.97 -11.64
C PHE A 144 -14.23 -8.61 -11.17
N TYR A 145 -14.32 -7.72 -10.19
CA TYR A 145 -15.59 -7.12 -9.82
C TYR A 145 -16.03 -6.11 -10.87
N THR A 146 -17.34 -6.07 -11.07
CA THR A 146 -18.03 -4.98 -11.73
C THR A 146 -18.27 -3.84 -10.75
N PRO A 147 -18.45 -2.61 -11.25
CA PRO A 147 -18.85 -1.47 -10.42
C PRO A 147 -20.08 -1.74 -9.54
N LYS A 148 -21.04 -2.55 -10.03
CA LYS A 148 -22.25 -2.94 -9.31
C LYS A 148 -21.99 -3.89 -8.13
N GLU A 149 -20.97 -4.75 -8.23
CA GLU A 149 -20.60 -5.64 -7.12
C GLU A 149 -19.84 -4.84 -6.06
N VAL A 150 -18.94 -3.95 -6.48
CA VAL A 150 -18.23 -3.04 -5.58
C VAL A 150 -19.18 -2.05 -4.90
N SER A 151 -20.22 -1.59 -5.60
CA SER A 151 -21.21 -0.66 -5.05
C SER A 151 -21.93 -1.28 -3.84
N LYS A 152 -22.29 -2.57 -3.93
CA LYS A 152 -22.85 -3.33 -2.80
C LYS A 152 -21.82 -3.48 -1.68
N LYS A 153 -20.63 -3.96 -2.01
CA LYS A 153 -19.54 -4.20 -1.04
C LYS A 153 -19.15 -2.95 -0.23
N MET A 154 -19.15 -1.78 -0.86
CA MET A 154 -18.78 -0.52 -0.21
C MET A 154 -19.98 0.29 0.32
N GLY A 155 -21.21 -0.13 0.06
CA GLY A 155 -22.40 0.66 0.37
C GLY A 155 -22.47 2.01 -0.35
N LEU A 156 -21.87 2.11 -1.54
CA LEU A 156 -21.81 3.34 -2.35
C LEU A 156 -22.63 3.18 -3.62
N SER A 157 -23.01 4.29 -4.27
CA SER A 157 -23.70 4.22 -5.56
C SER A 157 -22.75 3.78 -6.68
N ASP A 158 -23.29 3.05 -7.67
CA ASP A 158 -22.54 2.59 -8.86
C ASP A 158 -21.82 3.74 -9.59
N GLN A 159 -22.47 4.92 -9.66
CA GLN A 159 -21.88 6.13 -10.24
C GLN A 159 -20.68 6.64 -9.44
N THR A 160 -20.71 6.52 -8.11
CA THR A 160 -19.59 6.90 -7.24
C THR A 160 -18.41 5.96 -7.47
N ILE A 161 -18.66 4.65 -7.59
CA ILE A 161 -17.62 3.66 -7.89
C ILE A 161 -16.95 3.93 -9.24
N ARG A 162 -17.72 4.26 -10.28
CA ARG A 162 -17.16 4.63 -11.60
C ARG A 162 -16.26 5.87 -11.53
N ARG A 163 -16.69 6.92 -10.82
CA ARG A 163 -15.86 8.12 -10.56
C ARG A 163 -14.59 7.80 -9.78
N MET A 164 -14.65 6.83 -8.86
CA MET A 164 -13.49 6.35 -8.12
C MET A 164 -12.50 5.60 -9.02
N CYS A 165 -13.01 4.81 -9.97
CA CYS A 165 -12.18 4.14 -10.98
C CYS A 165 -11.47 5.17 -11.88
N GLU A 166 -12.19 6.18 -12.37
CA GLU A 166 -11.63 7.28 -13.18
C GLU A 166 -10.53 8.06 -12.43
N LYS A 167 -10.69 8.20 -11.11
CA LYS A 167 -9.71 8.86 -10.23
C LYS A 167 -8.57 7.95 -9.77
N GLY A 168 -8.50 6.71 -10.26
CA GLY A 168 -7.44 5.76 -9.90
C GLY A 168 -7.47 5.31 -8.44
N LYS A 169 -8.63 5.33 -7.78
CA LYS A 169 -8.76 4.88 -6.38
C LYS A 169 -8.67 3.36 -6.21
N PHE A 170 -8.84 2.61 -7.30
CA PHE A 170 -8.66 1.16 -7.33
C PHE A 170 -7.43 0.84 -8.19
N PRO A 171 -6.29 0.46 -7.56
CA PRO A 171 -5.10 0.06 -8.30
C PRO A 171 -5.40 -1.11 -9.23
N GLY A 172 -4.99 -1.00 -10.50
CA GLY A 172 -5.22 -2.03 -11.52
C GLY A 172 -6.64 -2.08 -12.09
N ALA A 173 -7.55 -1.18 -11.70
CA ALA A 173 -8.83 -1.05 -12.37
C ALA A 173 -8.65 -0.45 -13.77
N TYR A 174 -9.34 -1.03 -14.74
CA TYR A 174 -9.29 -0.57 -16.13
C TYR A 174 -10.66 -0.65 -16.79
N GLN A 175 -10.82 0.13 -17.87
CA GLN A 175 -12.02 0.12 -18.68
C GLN A 175 -11.80 -0.76 -19.91
N THR A 176 -12.73 -1.68 -20.18
CA THR A 176 -12.70 -2.49 -21.40
C THR A 176 -13.10 -1.65 -22.61
N GLY A 177 -12.81 -2.13 -23.83
CA GLY A 177 -13.20 -1.43 -25.08
C GLY A 177 -14.71 -1.17 -25.22
N GLY A 178 -15.56 -1.83 -24.42
CA GLY A 178 -17.01 -1.58 -24.35
C GLY A 178 -17.43 -0.57 -23.27
N GLY A 179 -16.49 0.12 -22.62
CA GLY A 179 -16.79 1.12 -21.59
C GLY A 179 -17.09 0.55 -20.20
N HIS A 180 -16.95 -0.76 -19.98
CA HIS A 180 -17.19 -1.39 -18.69
C HIS A 180 -15.91 -1.39 -17.84
N TRP A 181 -16.04 -0.95 -16.60
CA TRP A 181 -14.95 -1.02 -15.63
C TRP A 181 -14.78 -2.44 -15.10
N LYS A 182 -13.52 -2.86 -14.96
CA LYS A 182 -13.09 -4.09 -14.33
C LYS A 182 -12.22 -3.74 -13.13
N ILE A 183 -12.67 -4.12 -11.93
CA ILE A 183 -12.01 -3.81 -10.67
C ILE A 183 -11.40 -5.10 -10.13
N PRO A 184 -10.08 -5.17 -9.95
CA PRO A 184 -9.44 -6.37 -9.42
C PRO A 184 -9.97 -6.74 -8.02
N HIS A 185 -10.17 -8.04 -7.75
CA HIS A 185 -10.58 -8.49 -6.41
C HIS A 185 -9.55 -8.12 -5.33
N ASN A 186 -8.26 -8.11 -5.67
CA ASN A 186 -7.18 -7.74 -4.75
C ASN A 186 -7.14 -6.25 -4.39
N ALA A 187 -8.00 -5.41 -4.99
CA ALA A 187 -8.21 -4.04 -4.54
C ALA A 187 -8.93 -3.97 -3.16
N PHE A 188 -9.43 -5.11 -2.65
CA PHE A 188 -10.13 -5.21 -1.39
C PHE A 188 -9.47 -6.24 -0.47
N ILE A 189 -9.44 -5.93 0.83
CA ILE A 189 -8.81 -6.78 1.86
C ILE A 189 -9.78 -7.89 2.33
N THR A 190 -11.08 -7.68 2.17
CA THR A 190 -12.16 -8.59 2.61
C THR A 190 -12.50 -9.64 1.55
N THR A 191 -12.66 -10.91 1.97
CA THR A 191 -13.04 -12.03 1.09
C THR A 191 -14.56 -12.04 0.80
N PRO A 192 -15.01 -12.74 -0.27
CA PRO A 192 -16.43 -12.87 -0.58
C PRO A 192 -17.27 -13.44 0.58
N GLU A 193 -16.71 -14.38 1.35
CA GLU A 193 -17.40 -14.97 2.52
C GLU A 193 -17.56 -13.95 3.66
N GLN A 194 -16.62 -13.01 3.79
CA GLN A 194 -16.73 -11.93 4.77
C GLN A 194 -17.76 -10.89 4.34
N ASP A 195 -17.86 -10.58 3.05
CA ASP A 195 -18.90 -9.70 2.52
C ASP A 195 -20.29 -10.30 2.73
N GLN A 196 -20.46 -11.60 2.43
CA GLN A 196 -21.74 -12.26 2.62
C GLN A 196 -22.17 -12.25 4.10
N LYS A 197 -21.24 -12.49 5.02
CA LYS A 197 -21.54 -12.40 6.46
C LYS A 197 -21.91 -10.97 6.89
N ALA A 198 -21.29 -9.95 6.28
CA ALA A 198 -21.63 -8.57 6.54
C ALA A 198 -23.05 -8.26 6.03
N ASP A 199 -23.39 -8.69 4.81
CA ASP A 199 -24.73 -8.53 4.24
C ASP A 199 -25.79 -9.20 5.12
N GLU A 200 -25.56 -10.45 5.55
CA GLU A 200 -26.47 -11.18 6.45
C GLU A 200 -26.66 -10.47 7.80
N LEU A 201 -25.61 -9.86 8.35
CA LEU A 201 -25.68 -9.07 9.57
C LEU A 201 -26.48 -7.78 9.37
N PHE A 202 -26.28 -7.09 8.24
CA PHE A 202 -27.04 -5.87 7.92
C PHE A 202 -28.53 -6.15 7.72
N GLU A 203 -28.89 -7.25 7.05
CA GLU A 203 -30.28 -7.68 6.91
C GLU A 203 -30.94 -7.96 8.26
N GLN A 204 -30.22 -8.58 9.21
CA GLN A 204 -30.72 -8.79 10.57
C GLN A 204 -30.96 -7.47 11.31
N ILE A 205 -30.04 -6.51 11.20
CA ILE A 205 -30.17 -5.19 11.84
C ILE A 205 -31.36 -4.43 11.24
N ASN A 206 -31.50 -4.41 9.91
CA ASN A 206 -32.62 -3.77 9.23
C ASN A 206 -33.96 -4.39 9.66
N ALA A 207 -34.05 -5.72 9.74
CA ALA A 207 -35.25 -6.40 10.20
C ALA A 207 -35.60 -6.11 11.67
N ILE A 208 -34.59 -5.84 12.51
CA ILE A 208 -34.80 -5.40 13.90
C ILE A 208 -35.32 -3.96 13.92
N ASN A 209 -34.74 -3.06 13.13
CA ASN A 209 -35.16 -1.66 13.04
C ASN A 209 -36.60 -1.54 12.49
N GLU A 210 -36.95 -2.30 11.45
CA GLU A 210 -38.33 -2.33 10.91
C GLU A 210 -39.35 -2.85 11.93
N LYS A 211 -38.95 -3.77 12.83
CA LYS A 211 -39.82 -4.27 13.91
C LYS A 211 -39.89 -3.34 15.12
N ALA A 212 -38.81 -2.61 15.41
CA ALA A 212 -38.75 -1.67 16.53
C ALA A 212 -39.53 -0.38 16.24
N GLY A 213 -39.78 -0.06 14.97
CA GLY A 213 -40.39 1.21 14.55
C GLY A 213 -39.39 2.37 14.68
N ASP A 214 -39.71 3.52 14.08
CA ASP A 214 -38.92 4.73 14.28
C ASP A 214 -38.94 5.07 15.78
N ALA A 215 -37.76 5.28 16.36
CA ALA A 215 -37.66 5.88 17.68
C ALA A 215 -38.16 7.33 17.54
N ASP A 216 -39.33 7.63 18.13
CA ASP A 216 -39.87 8.99 18.17
C ASP A 216 -38.92 9.84 19.03
N GLU A 217 -38.09 10.65 18.37
CA GLU A 217 -37.10 11.52 19.00
C GLU A 217 -37.73 12.65 19.85
N PHE A 218 -39.07 12.72 19.95
CA PHE A 218 -39.81 13.74 20.71
C PHE A 218 -40.41 13.26 22.05
N ASP A 219 -40.21 12.02 22.47
CA ASP A 219 -40.58 11.53 23.81
C ASP A 219 -39.41 11.63 24.81
N LEU A 220 -38.97 12.86 25.10
CA LEU A 220 -38.00 13.20 26.18
C LEU A 220 -38.58 14.22 27.16
#